data_AF-A0A496WTY5-F1
#
_entry.id   AF-A0A496WTY5-F1
#
_cell.length_a   1.000
_cell.length_b   1.000
_cell.length_c   1.000
_cell.angle_alpha   90.00
_cell.angle_beta   90.00
_cell.angle_gamma   90.00
#
_symmetry.space_group_name_H-M   'P 1'
#
loop_
_entity.id
_entity.type
_entity.pdbx_description
1 polymer ?
#
loop_
_entity_poly.entity_id
_entity_poly.type
_entity_poly.pdbx_seq_one_letter_code
_entity_poly.pdbx_strand_id
1 'polypeptide(L)'
;MTLIASIDGPSRRVYLHADTVGASVHPIDIYKEMRTLRRTDETLRGYDLFMKSSGNESKGSGKFTERYVTLLGGTRVVPFDTSSELTITGTIITDEGTEGIACFDRTSLSPTTVVDINYFPPQVEVIEVSSGSGLSVGQDKKLSEVHGQVGRQIYVDTSSGANGNGYQQSPFNSLSDAVTEAESLGVSSLVVLDDITLTKNLKNFSITGVGLPTIDLNGQDLKGTKFYQCGLEGLFSNPIIAEECLLLNNSYLNGFFQKCAMLGNSFCIDGSKVVMEECISAIAGLGRPSISAVVSGTCELSIRGQKGGLDVRDCNQATDEITVEMLPGSVSLATSCTGGSIVVRGIGILTYTTLGSSLTDEIVHPLNALDLSSIAAAVWDYAKTSATVIGSMGEFVGNKLLTVQKYLGLK
;
A
#
# COMPACT_ATOMS: atom_id res chain seq x y z
N MET A 1 38.74 -31.35 -58.76
CA MET A 1 39.90 -31.04 -57.89
C MET A 1 39.74 -31.91 -56.67
N THR A 2 40.79 -32.63 -56.28
CA THR A 2 40.79 -33.43 -55.06
C THR A 2 41.07 -32.50 -53.89
N LEU A 3 40.23 -32.49 -52.86
CA LEU A 3 40.36 -31.60 -51.70
C LEU A 3 41.00 -32.32 -50.50
N ILE A 4 40.78 -33.63 -50.34
CA ILE A 4 41.22 -34.39 -49.17
C ILE A 4 42.30 -35.38 -49.58
N ALA A 5 43.49 -35.27 -48.97
CA ALA A 5 44.56 -36.24 -49.14
C ALA A 5 44.30 -37.51 -48.34
N SER A 6 43.90 -37.35 -47.07
CA SER A 6 43.66 -38.44 -46.14
C SER A 6 42.81 -37.99 -44.94
N ILE A 7 42.25 -38.96 -44.23
CA ILE A 7 41.51 -38.72 -42.97
C ILE A 7 42.12 -39.62 -41.90
N ASP A 8 42.58 -39.01 -40.81
CA ASP A 8 43.01 -39.69 -39.60
C ASP A 8 41.82 -39.80 -38.65
N GLY A 9 41.23 -41.00 -38.61
CA GLY A 9 40.04 -41.29 -37.81
C GLY A 9 40.26 -41.10 -36.30
N PRO A 10 41.27 -41.76 -35.70
CA PRO A 10 41.57 -41.63 -34.27
C PRO A 10 41.86 -40.20 -33.81
N SER A 11 42.67 -39.44 -34.55
CA SER A 11 43.02 -38.06 -34.18
C SER A 11 42.02 -37.02 -34.70
N ARG A 12 40.96 -37.44 -35.40
CA ARG A 12 39.92 -36.56 -35.94
C ARG A 12 40.50 -35.46 -36.83
N ARG A 13 41.42 -35.80 -37.74
CA ARG A 13 42.07 -34.84 -38.66
C ARG A 13 41.71 -35.13 -40.11
N VAL A 14 41.37 -34.07 -40.85
CA VAL A 14 41.10 -34.14 -42.29
C VAL A 14 42.20 -33.38 -43.02
N TYR A 15 43.12 -34.09 -43.65
CA TYR A 15 44.29 -33.52 -44.31
C TYR A 15 43.94 -33.09 -45.73
N LEU A 16 44.21 -31.83 -46.05
CA LEU A 16 43.94 -31.28 -47.37
C LEU A 16 44.99 -31.75 -48.40
N HIS A 17 44.54 -31.90 -49.64
CA HIS A 17 45.37 -32.31 -50.77
C HIS A 17 46.22 -31.15 -51.30
N ALA A 18 47.32 -31.48 -51.99
CA ALA A 18 48.24 -30.49 -52.58
C ALA A 18 47.54 -29.54 -53.56
N ASP A 19 46.47 -29.99 -54.23
CA ASP A 19 45.66 -29.16 -55.13
C ASP A 19 44.96 -27.99 -54.42
N THR A 20 44.89 -28.00 -53.08
CA THR A 20 44.30 -26.90 -52.30
C THR A 20 45.25 -25.72 -52.10
N VAL A 21 46.54 -25.87 -52.42
CA VAL A 21 47.56 -24.82 -52.31
C VAL A 21 47.22 -23.66 -53.24
N GLY A 22 46.94 -22.48 -52.68
CA GLY A 22 46.53 -21.29 -53.43
C GLY A 22 45.11 -21.35 -54.00
N ALA A 23 44.31 -22.35 -53.63
CA ALA A 23 42.93 -22.49 -54.07
C ALA A 23 41.95 -21.81 -53.11
N SER A 24 40.78 -21.43 -53.65
CA SER A 24 39.61 -21.10 -52.84
C SER A 24 38.78 -22.35 -52.58
N VAL A 25 38.55 -22.67 -51.31
CA VAL A 25 37.85 -23.89 -50.90
C VAL A 25 36.58 -23.53 -50.14
N HIS A 26 35.44 -24.02 -50.64
CA HIS A 26 34.18 -23.93 -49.91
C HIS A 26 34.05 -25.14 -48.96
N PRO A 27 33.78 -24.96 -47.66
CA PRO A 27 33.72 -26.06 -46.68
C PRO A 27 32.76 -27.20 -47.07
N ILE A 28 31.67 -26.87 -47.76
CA ILE A 28 30.71 -27.86 -48.28
C ILE A 28 31.35 -28.89 -49.21
N ASP A 29 32.38 -28.51 -49.97
CA ASP A 29 33.02 -29.42 -50.93
C ASP A 29 33.96 -30.38 -50.21
N ILE A 30 34.63 -29.93 -49.15
CA ILE A 30 35.34 -30.81 -48.20
C ILE A 30 34.35 -31.82 -47.59
N TYR A 31 33.18 -31.36 -47.14
CA TYR A 31 32.14 -32.25 -46.61
C TYR A 31 31.70 -33.31 -47.63
N LYS A 32 31.42 -32.93 -48.88
CA LYS A 32 31.00 -33.87 -49.95
C LYS A 32 32.08 -34.91 -50.25
N GLU A 33 33.35 -34.49 -50.29
CA GLU A 33 34.47 -35.39 -50.54
C GLU A 33 34.68 -36.35 -49.36
N MET A 34 34.62 -35.86 -48.12
CA MET A 34 34.67 -36.68 -46.91
C MET A 34 33.54 -37.74 -46.89
N ARG A 35 32.31 -37.35 -47.27
CA ARG A 35 31.17 -38.29 -47.38
C ARG A 35 31.41 -39.34 -48.45
N THR A 36 32.07 -38.97 -49.54
CA THR A 36 32.42 -39.90 -50.63
C THR A 36 33.48 -40.88 -50.16
N LEU A 37 34.56 -40.40 -49.53
CA LEU A 37 35.62 -41.23 -48.95
C LEU A 37 35.06 -42.21 -47.91
N ARG A 38 34.21 -41.77 -46.97
CA ARG A 38 33.54 -42.68 -46.01
C ARG A 38 32.64 -43.72 -46.67
N ARG A 39 32.09 -43.42 -47.84
CA ARG A 39 31.26 -44.39 -48.56
C ARG A 39 32.13 -45.47 -49.21
N THR A 40 33.32 -45.14 -49.69
CA THR A 40 34.19 -46.04 -50.43
C THR A 40 35.28 -46.72 -49.59
N ASP A 41 35.64 -46.14 -48.45
CA ASP A 41 36.65 -46.66 -47.51
C ASP A 41 35.97 -47.15 -46.21
N GLU A 42 35.98 -48.48 -46.03
CA GLU A 42 35.37 -49.13 -44.85
C GLU A 42 36.09 -48.78 -43.54
N THR A 43 37.39 -48.43 -43.59
CA THR A 43 38.14 -48.09 -42.37
C THR A 43 37.60 -46.82 -41.73
N LEU A 44 37.08 -45.89 -42.53
CA LEU A 44 36.50 -44.64 -42.05
C LEU A 44 35.06 -44.79 -41.52
N ARG A 45 34.40 -45.93 -41.76
CA ARG A 45 33.04 -46.17 -41.25
C ARG A 45 33.00 -46.50 -39.77
N GLY A 46 34.10 -46.98 -39.20
CA GLY A 46 34.22 -47.27 -37.76
C GLY A 46 34.20 -46.03 -36.86
N TYR A 47 34.29 -44.82 -37.41
CA TYR A 47 34.32 -43.56 -36.65
C TYR A 47 33.01 -42.77 -36.79
N ASP A 48 32.69 -41.94 -35.80
CA ASP A 48 31.57 -40.99 -35.92
C ASP A 48 31.79 -39.95 -37.03
N LEU A 49 30.71 -39.30 -37.47
CA LEU A 49 30.78 -38.32 -38.56
C LEU A 49 31.76 -37.20 -38.21
N PHE A 50 32.67 -36.85 -39.13
CA PHE A 50 33.69 -35.81 -38.92
C PHE A 50 33.12 -34.41 -39.12
N MET A 51 32.16 -34.28 -40.02
CA MET A 51 31.55 -33.01 -40.38
C MET A 51 30.07 -33.19 -40.70
N LYS A 52 29.23 -32.22 -40.36
CA LYS A 52 27.81 -32.13 -40.75
C LYS A 52 27.60 -30.86 -41.57
N SER A 53 26.81 -30.94 -42.63
CA SER A 53 26.32 -29.75 -43.31
C SER A 53 24.93 -29.38 -42.78
N SER A 54 24.75 -28.10 -42.49
CA SER A 54 23.49 -27.47 -42.07
C SER A 54 23.24 -26.22 -42.91
N GLY A 55 22.02 -25.69 -42.83
CA GLY A 55 21.64 -24.43 -43.46
C GLY A 55 20.13 -24.25 -43.47
N ASN A 56 19.68 -23.04 -43.82
CA ASN A 56 18.27 -22.66 -43.83
C ASN A 56 17.59 -22.81 -42.44
N GLU A 57 18.34 -22.61 -41.36
CA GLU A 57 17.81 -22.57 -39.99
C GLU A 57 17.32 -21.15 -39.70
N SER A 58 16.11 -21.00 -39.14
CA SER A 58 15.51 -19.68 -38.89
C SER A 58 16.30 -18.89 -37.85
N LYS A 59 16.67 -17.65 -38.19
CA LYS A 59 17.28 -16.67 -37.27
C LYS A 59 16.25 -15.75 -36.60
N GLY A 60 14.96 -15.96 -36.86
CA GLY A 60 13.90 -14.99 -36.55
C GLY A 60 13.76 -13.91 -37.63
N SER A 61 12.69 -13.11 -37.54
CA SER A 61 12.41 -11.99 -38.47
C SER A 61 12.45 -12.33 -39.97
N GLY A 62 12.07 -13.56 -40.33
CA GLY A 62 12.05 -14.04 -41.72
C GLY A 62 13.42 -14.29 -42.35
N LYS A 63 14.51 -14.25 -41.56
CA LYS A 63 15.88 -14.52 -42.03
C LYS A 63 16.31 -15.96 -41.70
N PHE A 64 17.19 -16.52 -42.53
CA PHE A 64 17.67 -17.91 -42.40
C PHE A 64 19.20 -17.98 -42.45
N THR A 65 19.79 -19.02 -41.87
CA THR A 65 21.23 -19.31 -41.99
C THR A 65 21.59 -19.74 -43.40
N GLU A 66 22.76 -19.34 -43.86
CA GLU A 66 23.34 -19.86 -45.10
C GLU A 66 23.78 -21.32 -44.93
N ARG A 67 24.28 -21.95 -45.99
CA ARG A 67 24.83 -23.31 -45.89
C ARG A 67 26.19 -23.26 -45.21
N TYR A 68 26.34 -23.98 -44.10
CA TYR A 68 27.59 -24.08 -43.35
C TYR A 68 27.95 -25.53 -43.04
N VAL A 69 29.19 -25.73 -42.63
CA VAL A 69 29.71 -27.04 -42.18
C VAL A 69 30.16 -26.95 -40.73
N THR A 70 29.66 -27.86 -39.90
CA THR A 70 30.10 -28.06 -38.52
C THR A 70 31.08 -29.21 -38.45
N LEU A 71 32.29 -28.96 -37.96
CA LEU A 71 33.27 -29.98 -37.57
C LEU A 71 32.80 -30.60 -36.24
N LEU A 72 32.69 -31.92 -36.19
CA LEU A 72 32.11 -32.64 -35.05
C LEU A 72 33.18 -33.34 -34.22
N GLY A 73 32.91 -33.62 -32.95
CA GLY A 73 33.74 -34.45 -32.07
C GLY A 73 35.22 -34.04 -32.09
N GLY A 74 35.51 -32.74 -31.98
CA GLY A 74 36.87 -32.20 -32.00
C GLY A 74 37.61 -32.31 -33.34
N THR A 75 36.89 -32.56 -34.45
CA THR A 75 37.51 -32.61 -35.78
C THR A 75 38.16 -31.27 -36.14
N ARG A 76 39.33 -31.32 -36.77
CA ARG A 76 40.02 -30.16 -37.36
C ARG A 76 40.50 -30.47 -38.77
N VAL A 77 40.54 -29.44 -39.61
CA VAL A 77 41.08 -29.53 -40.98
C VAL A 77 42.57 -29.21 -40.92
N VAL A 78 43.41 -30.05 -41.50
CA VAL A 78 44.86 -29.83 -41.56
C VAL A 78 45.21 -29.36 -42.97
N PRO A 79 45.76 -28.15 -43.16
CA PRO A 79 46.20 -27.70 -44.47
C PRO A 79 47.31 -28.58 -45.06
N PHE A 80 47.52 -28.50 -46.36
CA PHE A 80 48.67 -29.16 -46.97
C PHE A 80 49.98 -28.51 -46.51
N ASP A 81 51.02 -29.31 -46.27
CA ASP A 81 52.31 -28.86 -45.72
C ASP A 81 53.17 -28.13 -46.76
N THR A 82 52.70 -26.98 -47.23
CA THR A 82 53.40 -26.08 -48.15
C THR A 82 52.96 -24.65 -47.91
N SER A 83 53.93 -23.73 -47.80
CA SER A 83 53.64 -22.32 -47.53
C SER A 83 52.75 -21.72 -48.61
N SER A 84 51.56 -21.27 -48.22
CA SER A 84 50.53 -20.79 -49.15
C SER A 84 49.41 -20.06 -48.43
N GLU A 85 48.57 -19.39 -49.21
CA GLU A 85 47.31 -18.83 -48.73
C GLU A 85 46.16 -19.78 -49.09
N LEU A 86 45.40 -20.21 -48.09
CA LEU A 86 44.18 -21.00 -48.26
C LEU A 86 42.99 -20.09 -48.01
N THR A 87 42.24 -19.80 -49.08
CA THR A 87 41.05 -18.96 -48.99
C THR A 87 39.81 -19.82 -48.72
N ILE A 88 39.07 -19.50 -47.67
CA ILE A 88 37.83 -20.17 -47.30
C ILE A 88 36.65 -19.25 -47.59
N THR A 89 35.80 -19.64 -48.55
CA THR A 89 34.72 -18.81 -49.10
C THR A 89 33.34 -19.10 -48.52
N GLY A 90 33.25 -19.90 -47.46
CA GLY A 90 31.98 -20.27 -46.82
C GLY A 90 32.16 -20.52 -45.33
N THR A 91 31.06 -20.70 -44.62
CA THR A 91 31.09 -20.82 -43.17
C THR A 91 31.49 -22.23 -42.72
N ILE A 92 32.54 -22.29 -41.89
CA ILE A 92 32.96 -23.49 -41.17
C ILE A 92 33.02 -23.18 -39.68
N ILE A 93 32.39 -24.05 -38.88
CA ILE A 93 32.33 -23.90 -37.42
C ILE A 93 32.74 -25.22 -36.76
N THR A 94 33.26 -25.14 -35.55
CA THR A 94 33.45 -26.30 -34.67
C THR A 94 32.16 -26.58 -33.89
N ASP A 95 32.07 -27.77 -33.33
CA ASP A 95 31.03 -28.15 -32.36
C ASP A 95 31.13 -27.40 -31.02
N GLU A 96 32.25 -26.71 -30.78
CA GLU A 96 32.47 -25.80 -29.65
C GLU A 96 31.97 -24.37 -29.93
N GLY A 97 31.41 -24.12 -31.12
CA GLY A 97 30.88 -22.81 -31.52
C GLY A 97 31.96 -21.81 -31.96
N THR A 98 33.20 -22.26 -32.20
CA THR A 98 34.26 -21.41 -32.76
C THR A 98 34.26 -21.48 -34.29
N GLU A 99 34.59 -20.38 -34.97
CA GLU A 99 34.61 -20.29 -36.43
C GLU A 99 36.00 -19.91 -36.99
N GLY A 100 36.16 -20.06 -38.30
CA GLY A 100 37.33 -19.56 -39.04
C GLY A 100 38.63 -20.30 -38.74
N ILE A 101 39.68 -19.57 -38.38
CA ILE A 101 41.04 -20.13 -38.18
C ILE A 101 41.08 -21.24 -37.13
N ALA A 102 40.20 -21.21 -36.13
CA ALA A 102 40.11 -22.22 -35.07
C ALA A 102 39.68 -23.61 -35.59
N CYS A 103 39.08 -23.67 -36.79
CA CYS A 103 38.71 -24.92 -37.45
C CYS A 103 39.92 -25.66 -38.06
N PHE A 104 41.10 -25.02 -38.11
CA PHE A 104 42.29 -25.56 -38.74
C PHE A 104 43.36 -25.93 -37.71
N ASP A 105 43.93 -27.12 -37.85
CA ASP A 105 45.08 -27.57 -37.07
C ASP A 105 46.36 -27.45 -37.91
N ARG A 106 47.35 -26.73 -37.38
CA ARG A 106 48.65 -26.48 -38.02
C ARG A 106 49.81 -27.16 -37.30
N THR A 107 49.54 -27.91 -36.23
CA THR A 107 50.58 -28.50 -35.36
C THR A 107 51.41 -29.56 -36.05
N SER A 108 50.86 -30.20 -37.09
CA SER A 108 51.54 -31.23 -37.88
C SER A 108 52.26 -30.69 -39.12
N LEU A 109 52.23 -29.37 -39.36
CA LEU A 109 52.95 -28.75 -40.47
C LEU A 109 54.44 -28.66 -40.14
N SER A 110 55.28 -28.70 -41.16
CA SER A 110 56.72 -28.50 -41.00
C SER A 110 57.01 -27.12 -40.39
N PRO A 111 58.05 -26.97 -39.54
CA PRO A 111 58.34 -25.70 -38.86
C PRO A 111 58.60 -24.50 -39.80
N THR A 112 58.94 -24.77 -41.06
CA THR A 112 59.19 -23.76 -42.10
C THR A 112 57.94 -23.42 -42.93
N THR A 113 56.85 -24.17 -42.76
CA THR A 113 55.62 -24.00 -43.53
C THR A 113 54.74 -22.93 -42.88
N VAL A 114 54.37 -21.94 -43.67
CA VAL A 114 53.44 -20.87 -43.26
C VAL A 114 52.19 -20.96 -44.13
N VAL A 115 51.10 -21.45 -43.55
CA VAL A 115 49.79 -21.44 -44.20
C VAL A 115 48.94 -20.32 -43.62
N ASP A 116 48.64 -19.32 -44.44
CA ASP A 116 47.72 -18.25 -44.10
C ASP A 116 46.29 -18.68 -44.45
N ILE A 117 45.41 -18.71 -43.44
CA ILE A 117 44.00 -19.05 -43.63
C ILE A 117 43.24 -17.75 -43.81
N ASN A 118 42.89 -17.45 -45.06
CA ASN A 118 42.09 -16.28 -45.37
C ASN A 118 40.60 -16.64 -45.31
N TYR A 119 39.98 -16.35 -44.16
CA TYR A 119 38.59 -16.69 -43.88
C TYR A 119 37.68 -15.48 -44.12
N PHE A 120 36.88 -15.52 -45.19
CA PHE A 120 35.87 -14.52 -45.50
C PHE A 120 34.48 -15.12 -45.26
N PRO A 121 33.95 -15.15 -44.02
CA PRO A 121 32.59 -15.57 -43.82
C PRO A 121 31.64 -14.57 -44.51
N PRO A 122 30.56 -15.05 -45.13
CA PRO A 122 29.47 -14.16 -45.55
C PRO A 122 28.99 -13.38 -44.32
N GLN A 123 28.88 -12.05 -44.49
CA GLN A 123 28.77 -11.04 -43.43
C GLN A 123 28.00 -11.51 -42.18
N VAL A 124 28.65 -11.44 -41.01
CA VAL A 124 27.98 -11.59 -39.71
C VAL A 124 27.02 -10.42 -39.49
N GLU A 125 25.72 -10.66 -39.66
CA GLU A 125 24.68 -9.72 -39.24
C GLU A 125 24.53 -9.79 -37.72
N VAL A 126 24.84 -8.68 -37.03
CA VAL A 126 24.54 -8.50 -35.61
C VAL A 126 23.05 -8.26 -35.47
N ILE A 127 22.33 -9.22 -34.87
CA ILE A 127 20.93 -9.01 -34.48
C ILE A 127 20.93 -8.56 -33.02
N GLU A 128 20.70 -7.26 -32.80
CA GLU A 128 20.47 -6.74 -31.46
C GLU A 128 19.11 -7.23 -30.96
N VAL A 129 19.11 -8.27 -30.13
CA VAL A 129 17.89 -8.73 -29.46
C VAL A 129 17.63 -7.77 -28.31
N SER A 130 16.80 -6.75 -28.54
CA SER A 130 16.35 -5.85 -27.47
C SER A 130 15.47 -6.64 -26.50
N SER A 131 16.01 -6.95 -25.32
CA SER A 131 15.31 -7.64 -24.23
C SER A 131 14.46 -6.70 -23.36
N GLY A 132 14.22 -5.46 -23.82
CA GLY A 132 13.37 -4.48 -23.12
C GLY A 132 11.87 -4.78 -23.26
N SER A 133 11.05 -4.14 -22.42
CA SER A 133 9.58 -4.26 -22.39
C SER A 133 8.86 -3.84 -23.69
N GLY A 134 9.60 -3.39 -24.70
CA GLY A 134 9.05 -2.83 -25.94
C GLY A 134 8.40 -1.45 -25.75
N LEU A 135 8.41 -0.90 -24.53
CA LEU A 135 7.89 0.43 -24.24
C LEU A 135 9.02 1.45 -24.31
N SER A 136 8.75 2.57 -24.96
CA SER A 136 9.58 3.77 -24.76
C SER A 136 9.44 4.25 -23.32
N VAL A 137 10.45 4.96 -22.82
CA VAL A 137 10.42 5.62 -21.49
C VAL A 137 9.15 6.47 -21.31
N GLY A 138 8.68 7.11 -22.38
CA GLY A 138 7.45 7.89 -22.35
C GLY A 138 6.17 7.04 -22.26
N GLN A 139 6.14 5.85 -22.86
CA GLN A 139 5.00 4.93 -22.77
C GLN A 139 4.94 4.23 -21.41
N ASP A 140 6.09 3.87 -20.85
CA ASP A 140 6.21 3.34 -19.49
C ASP A 140 5.67 4.34 -18.47
N LYS A 141 6.08 5.62 -18.60
CA LYS A 141 5.55 6.71 -17.79
C LYS A 141 4.04 6.91 -17.95
N LYS A 142 3.52 6.86 -19.18
CA LYS A 142 2.07 6.97 -19.44
C LYS A 142 1.28 5.80 -18.86
N LEU A 143 1.82 4.58 -18.90
CA LEU A 143 1.15 3.43 -18.30
C LEU A 143 1.09 3.58 -16.78
N SER A 144 2.19 4.06 -16.17
CA SER A 144 2.22 4.44 -14.76
C SER A 144 1.20 5.54 -14.41
N GLU A 145 1.03 6.54 -15.29
CA GLU A 145 0.03 7.61 -15.14
C GLU A 145 -1.43 7.13 -15.31
N VAL A 146 -1.71 6.19 -16.22
CA VAL A 146 -3.06 5.63 -16.42
C VAL A 146 -3.51 4.80 -15.20
N HIS A 147 -2.59 4.09 -14.56
CA HIS A 147 -2.86 3.50 -13.24
C HIS A 147 -3.12 4.57 -12.16
N GLY A 148 -2.70 5.81 -12.37
CA GLY A 148 -2.92 6.94 -11.47
C GLY A 148 -4.31 7.59 -11.51
N GLN A 149 -5.19 7.22 -12.45
CA GLN A 149 -6.60 7.61 -12.40
C GLN A 149 -7.42 6.78 -11.39
N VAL A 150 -6.88 5.64 -10.94
CA VAL A 150 -7.35 4.96 -9.74
C VAL A 150 -6.72 5.69 -8.56
N GLY A 151 -7.52 6.14 -7.58
CA GLY A 151 -7.04 6.95 -6.46
C GLY A 151 -5.77 6.36 -5.85
N ARG A 152 -4.62 6.97 -6.16
CA ARG A 152 -3.33 6.46 -5.69
C ARG A 152 -3.28 6.65 -4.19
N GLN A 153 -2.89 5.59 -3.50
CA GLN A 153 -2.65 5.59 -2.07
C GLN A 153 -1.18 5.22 -1.85
N ILE A 154 -0.54 5.85 -0.88
CA ILE A 154 0.79 5.48 -0.44
C ILE A 154 0.68 4.78 0.91
N TYR A 155 1.21 3.56 0.96
CA TYR A 155 1.19 2.71 2.14
C TYR A 155 2.43 2.94 3.00
N VAL A 156 2.22 3.08 4.30
CA VAL A 156 3.25 3.31 5.31
C VAL A 156 3.14 2.24 6.39
N ASP A 157 4.26 1.57 6.67
CA ASP A 157 4.41 0.54 7.69
C ASP A 157 5.77 0.69 8.37
N THR A 158 5.79 1.41 9.49
CA THR A 158 7.00 1.69 10.27
C THR A 158 7.61 0.45 10.92
N SER A 159 6.87 -0.66 11.00
CA SER A 159 7.40 -1.96 11.45
C SER A 159 8.15 -2.71 10.36
N SER A 160 8.01 -2.31 9.09
CA SER A 160 8.67 -3.00 7.96
C SER A 160 10.19 -2.90 8.05
N GLY A 161 10.87 -4.05 7.95
CA GLY A 161 12.33 -4.15 8.04
C GLY A 161 13.09 -3.51 6.87
N ALA A 162 12.41 -3.18 5.77
CA ALA A 162 12.99 -2.49 4.62
C ALA A 162 12.08 -1.36 4.15
N ASN A 163 12.70 -0.29 3.63
CA ASN A 163 11.97 0.80 3.02
C ASN A 163 11.51 0.37 1.61
N GLY A 164 10.20 0.30 1.41
CA GLY A 164 9.61 -0.09 0.13
C GLY A 164 9.46 1.07 -0.85
N ASN A 165 8.46 0.95 -1.71
CA ASN A 165 8.15 1.91 -2.77
C ASN A 165 6.73 2.52 -2.62
N GLY A 166 6.12 2.38 -1.43
CA GLY A 166 4.81 2.93 -1.11
C GLY A 166 3.62 2.12 -1.62
N TYR A 167 3.83 0.97 -2.27
CA TYR A 167 2.76 0.05 -2.62
C TYR A 167 2.38 -0.84 -1.43
N GLN A 168 1.16 -1.38 -1.42
CA GLN A 168 0.70 -2.25 -0.33
C GLN A 168 1.61 -3.45 -0.05
N GLN A 169 2.24 -4.03 -1.09
CA GLN A 169 3.15 -5.18 -0.97
C GLN A 169 4.58 -4.78 -0.57
N SER A 170 4.90 -3.49 -0.62
CA SER A 170 6.21 -2.92 -0.30
C SER A 170 6.01 -1.49 0.22
N PRO A 171 5.43 -1.33 1.42
CA PRO A 171 5.13 -0.02 2.00
C PRO A 171 6.43 0.72 2.35
N PHE A 172 6.35 2.04 2.45
CA PHE A 172 7.45 2.80 3.04
C PHE A 172 7.54 2.51 4.53
N ASN A 173 8.75 2.35 5.06
CA ASN A 173 8.97 2.19 6.50
C ASN A 173 9.32 3.50 7.21
N SER A 174 9.25 4.62 6.47
CA SER A 174 9.52 5.97 6.92
C SER A 174 8.42 6.91 6.42
N LEU A 175 7.76 7.60 7.35
CA LEU A 175 6.77 8.63 7.02
C LEU A 175 7.38 9.74 6.16
N SER A 176 8.64 10.11 6.44
CA SER A 176 9.33 11.19 5.69
C SER A 176 9.43 10.86 4.21
N ASP A 177 9.75 9.61 3.88
CA ASP A 177 9.92 9.16 2.49
C ASP A 177 8.57 9.02 1.81
N ALA A 178 7.58 8.47 2.52
CA ALA A 178 6.21 8.38 2.05
C ALA A 178 5.62 9.74 1.66
N VAL A 179 5.79 10.76 2.52
CA VAL A 179 5.29 12.12 2.26
C VAL A 179 6.03 12.77 1.10
N THR A 180 7.36 12.60 1.02
CA THR A 180 8.16 13.15 -0.08
C THR A 180 7.71 12.57 -1.42
N GLU A 181 7.50 11.25 -1.48
CA GLU A 181 6.99 10.59 -2.67
C GLU A 181 5.56 11.06 -2.97
N ALA A 182 4.70 11.15 -1.96
CA ALA A 182 3.31 11.61 -2.10
C ALA A 182 3.24 13.00 -2.75
N GLU A 183 4.02 13.95 -2.23
CA GLU A 183 4.10 15.30 -2.77
C GLU A 183 4.65 15.32 -4.20
N SER A 184 5.67 14.51 -4.49
CA SER A 184 6.26 14.42 -5.83
C SER A 184 5.28 13.87 -6.88
N LEU A 185 4.40 12.95 -6.46
CA LEU A 185 3.40 12.30 -7.30
C LEU A 185 2.04 13.03 -7.30
N GLY A 186 1.88 14.07 -6.47
CA GLY A 186 0.59 14.75 -6.26
C GLY A 186 -0.47 13.87 -5.61
N VAL A 187 -0.04 12.91 -4.78
CA VAL A 187 -0.91 11.99 -4.03
C VAL A 187 -1.18 12.56 -2.64
N SER A 188 -2.45 12.63 -2.26
CA SER A 188 -2.87 13.13 -0.94
C SER A 188 -3.46 12.05 -0.03
N SER A 189 -3.46 10.78 -0.46
CA SER A 189 -3.99 9.66 0.34
C SER A 189 -2.86 8.81 0.91
N LEU A 190 -2.78 8.73 2.24
CA LEU A 190 -1.88 7.83 2.96
C LEU A 190 -2.66 6.72 3.64
N VAL A 191 -2.14 5.50 3.56
CA VAL A 191 -2.66 4.34 4.29
C VAL A 191 -1.60 3.91 5.29
N VAL A 192 -1.95 3.93 6.57
CA VAL A 192 -1.04 3.64 7.69
C VAL A 192 -1.36 2.25 8.22
N LEU A 193 -0.36 1.38 8.29
CA LEU A 193 -0.50 -0.01 8.71
C LEU A 193 -0.03 -0.28 10.14
N ASP A 194 0.77 0.62 10.72
CA ASP A 194 1.36 0.50 12.05
C ASP A 194 1.41 1.87 12.75
N ASP A 195 1.69 1.90 14.06
CA ASP A 195 1.76 3.12 14.84
C ASP A 195 2.82 4.10 14.31
N ILE A 196 2.46 5.39 14.17
CA ILE A 196 3.37 6.42 13.66
C ILE A 196 3.38 7.67 14.53
N THR A 197 4.54 8.32 14.59
CA THR A 197 4.69 9.69 15.09
C THR A 197 4.90 10.63 13.92
N LEU A 198 4.10 11.69 13.81
CA LEU A 198 4.25 12.68 12.76
C LEU A 198 5.54 13.49 12.97
N THR A 199 6.39 13.50 11.96
CA THR A 199 7.66 14.24 11.96
C THR A 199 7.68 15.41 10.98
N LYS A 200 6.58 15.59 10.23
CA LYS A 200 6.40 16.65 9.23
C LYS A 200 4.94 17.10 9.21
N ASN A 201 4.72 18.31 8.70
CA ASN A 201 3.40 18.84 8.39
C ASN A 201 2.72 17.99 7.31
N LEU A 202 1.42 17.73 7.45
CA LEU A 202 0.64 16.88 6.53
C LEU A 202 -0.60 17.60 5.99
N LYS A 203 -0.41 18.77 5.37
CA LYS A 203 -1.53 19.60 4.87
C LYS A 203 -2.29 18.93 3.74
N ASN A 204 -3.62 18.96 3.83
CA ASN A 204 -4.55 18.43 2.82
C ASN A 204 -4.43 16.93 2.53
N PHE A 205 -3.87 16.15 3.48
CA PHE A 205 -3.81 14.70 3.37
C PHE A 205 -5.09 14.03 3.89
N SER A 206 -5.45 12.90 3.30
CA SER A 206 -6.43 11.94 3.84
C SER A 206 -5.68 10.71 4.31
N ILE A 207 -5.76 10.41 5.60
CA ILE A 207 -4.99 9.36 6.27
C ILE A 207 -5.96 8.30 6.76
N THR A 208 -5.76 7.07 6.32
CA THR A 208 -6.59 5.92 6.69
C THR A 208 -5.75 4.88 7.41
N GLY A 209 -6.16 4.51 8.63
CA GLY A 209 -5.53 3.43 9.38
C GLY A 209 -6.08 2.06 8.97
N VAL A 210 -5.20 1.05 8.91
CA VAL A 210 -5.58 -0.36 8.79
C VAL A 210 -5.21 -1.05 10.10
N GLY A 211 -6.21 -1.58 10.81
CA GLY A 211 -5.99 -2.21 12.12
C GLY A 211 -5.97 -1.22 13.30
N LEU A 212 -6.47 0.01 13.10
CA LEU A 212 -6.51 1.09 14.12
C LEU A 212 -5.12 1.50 14.65
N PRO A 213 -4.13 1.81 13.79
CA PRO A 213 -2.83 2.30 14.22
C PRO A 213 -2.98 3.63 15.00
N THR A 214 -2.11 3.84 15.97
CA THR A 214 -1.98 5.07 16.73
C THR A 214 -1.17 6.08 15.94
N ILE A 215 -1.69 7.30 15.80
CA ILE A 215 -1.02 8.42 15.16
C ILE A 215 -0.80 9.51 16.21
N ASP A 216 0.46 9.68 16.62
CA ASP A 216 0.89 10.82 17.43
C ASP A 216 1.11 12.04 16.52
N LEU A 217 0.24 13.04 16.67
CA LEU A 217 0.20 14.25 15.85
C LEU A 217 1.37 15.20 16.12
N ASN A 218 2.06 15.05 17.26
CA ASN A 218 3.37 15.64 17.58
C ASN A 218 3.58 17.10 17.14
N GLY A 219 2.57 17.95 17.39
CA GLY A 219 2.61 19.40 17.17
C GLY A 219 2.57 19.84 15.70
N GLN A 220 2.33 18.93 14.75
CA GLN A 220 2.44 19.24 13.33
C GLN A 220 1.28 20.11 12.80
N ASP A 221 1.51 20.77 11.67
CA ASP A 221 0.49 21.53 10.95
C ASP A 221 -0.34 20.57 10.04
N LEU A 222 -1.60 20.40 10.43
CA LEU A 222 -2.56 19.47 9.82
C LEU A 222 -3.71 20.19 9.12
N LYS A 223 -3.45 21.39 8.57
CA LYS A 223 -4.50 22.15 7.88
C LYS A 223 -5.10 21.33 6.73
N GLY A 224 -6.41 21.09 6.81
CA GLY A 224 -7.17 20.38 5.79
C GLY A 224 -6.97 18.86 5.81
N THR A 225 -6.33 18.31 6.86
CA THR A 225 -6.09 16.89 6.99
C THR A 225 -7.34 16.16 7.49
N LYS A 226 -7.55 14.95 6.97
CA LYS A 226 -8.62 14.05 7.37
C LYS A 226 -8.06 12.74 7.89
N PHE A 227 -8.65 12.23 8.96
CA PHE A 227 -8.28 10.97 9.59
C PHE A 227 -9.45 9.99 9.57
N TYR A 228 -9.17 8.74 9.23
CA TYR A 228 -10.14 7.66 9.15
C TYR A 228 -9.59 6.42 9.85
N GLN A 229 -10.35 5.83 10.78
CA GLN A 229 -10.05 4.52 11.36
C GLN A 229 -8.64 4.37 11.96
N CYS A 230 -8.23 5.34 12.78
CA CYS A 230 -6.96 5.35 13.50
C CYS A 230 -7.14 5.82 14.95
N GLY A 231 -6.17 5.53 15.81
CA GLY A 231 -6.03 6.18 17.11
C GLY A 231 -5.35 7.53 16.97
N LEU A 232 -5.83 8.54 17.68
CA LEU A 232 -5.29 9.91 17.65
C LEU A 232 -4.82 10.34 19.04
N GLU A 233 -3.60 10.84 19.12
CA GLU A 233 -3.02 11.50 20.28
C GLU A 233 -2.07 12.64 19.86
N GLY A 234 -1.63 13.46 20.80
CA GLY A 234 -0.67 14.53 20.53
C GLY A 234 -1.32 15.84 20.07
N LEU A 235 -0.55 16.92 20.19
CA LEU A 235 -0.98 18.29 19.86
C LEU A 235 -0.94 18.53 18.34
N PHE A 236 -1.74 19.47 17.85
CA PHE A 236 -1.68 20.00 16.49
C PHE A 236 -2.22 21.44 16.46
N SER A 237 -2.00 22.17 15.36
CA SER A 237 -2.30 23.62 15.33
C SER A 237 -3.60 24.00 14.59
N ASN A 238 -4.01 23.24 13.57
CA ASN A 238 -5.08 23.62 12.66
C ASN A 238 -6.27 22.64 12.72
N PRO A 239 -7.51 23.08 12.42
CA PRO A 239 -8.66 22.20 12.43
C PRO A 239 -8.49 20.97 11.52
N ILE A 240 -8.90 19.81 12.02
CA ILE A 240 -8.91 18.53 11.30
C ILE A 240 -10.34 17.99 11.14
N ILE A 241 -10.48 16.96 10.31
CA ILE A 241 -11.67 16.10 10.30
C ILE A 241 -11.23 14.71 10.75
N ALA A 242 -11.89 14.14 11.76
CA ALA A 242 -11.66 12.78 12.21
C ALA A 242 -12.97 11.99 12.14
N GLU A 243 -12.97 10.85 11.45
CA GLU A 243 -14.14 10.01 11.25
C GLU A 243 -13.81 8.57 11.68
N GLU A 244 -14.65 7.99 12.54
CA GLU A 244 -14.47 6.61 13.03
C GLU A 244 -13.11 6.36 13.71
N CYS A 245 -12.52 7.39 14.30
CA CYS A 245 -11.24 7.32 15.01
C CYS A 245 -11.41 6.96 16.50
N LEU A 246 -10.33 6.48 17.12
CA LEU A 246 -10.20 6.40 18.57
C LEU A 246 -9.51 7.68 19.08
N LEU A 247 -10.17 8.39 20.01
CA LEU A 247 -9.57 9.51 20.72
C LEU A 247 -8.89 8.96 21.98
N LEU A 248 -7.57 8.84 21.91
CA LEU A 248 -6.73 8.27 22.96
C LEU A 248 -6.49 9.30 24.08
N ASN A 249 -5.72 8.90 25.08
CA ASN A 249 -5.28 9.84 26.11
C ASN A 249 -4.33 10.89 25.51
N ASN A 250 -4.47 12.15 25.91
CA ASN A 250 -3.74 13.28 25.32
C ASN A 250 -4.11 13.55 23.86
N SER A 251 -5.36 13.27 23.47
CA SER A 251 -5.93 13.72 22.20
C SER A 251 -6.30 15.21 22.29
N TYR A 252 -5.83 16.02 21.35
CA TYR A 252 -6.22 17.42 21.27
C TYR A 252 -7.40 17.60 20.31
N LEU A 253 -8.24 18.61 20.54
CA LEU A 253 -9.49 18.82 19.81
C LEU A 253 -9.50 20.20 19.15
N ASN A 254 -9.64 20.20 17.82
CA ASN A 254 -9.92 21.37 17.00
C ASN A 254 -10.45 20.89 15.64
N GLY A 255 -11.69 21.25 15.27
CA GLY A 255 -12.33 20.81 14.04
C GLY A 255 -13.54 19.89 14.26
N PHE A 256 -13.72 18.91 13.35
CA PHE A 256 -14.92 18.07 13.27
C PHE A 256 -14.59 16.60 13.57
N PHE A 257 -15.28 16.01 14.53
CA PHE A 257 -15.07 14.64 14.99
C PHE A 257 -16.38 13.87 14.88
N GLN A 258 -16.45 12.85 14.03
CA GLN A 258 -17.68 12.12 13.76
C GLN A 258 -17.52 10.63 14.05
N LYS A 259 -18.48 10.07 14.80
CA LYS A 259 -18.51 8.64 15.15
C LYS A 259 -17.21 8.15 15.79
N CYS A 260 -16.51 9.03 16.50
CA CYS A 260 -15.28 8.68 17.19
C CYS A 260 -15.59 8.01 18.54
N ALA A 261 -14.71 7.10 18.96
CA ALA A 261 -14.76 6.47 20.26
C ALA A 261 -13.72 7.09 21.20
N MET A 262 -14.14 7.52 22.39
CA MET A 262 -13.29 8.18 23.38
C MET A 262 -12.78 7.16 24.40
N LEU A 263 -11.46 6.98 24.46
CA LEU A 263 -10.79 6.05 25.39
C LEU A 263 -10.07 6.75 26.55
N GLY A 264 -9.81 8.05 26.44
CA GLY A 264 -9.00 8.77 27.41
C GLY A 264 -9.42 10.23 27.60
N ASN A 265 -8.45 11.03 28.05
CA ASN A 265 -8.64 12.46 28.24
C ASN A 265 -8.34 13.20 26.95
N SER A 266 -9.29 14.05 26.53
CA SER A 266 -9.14 14.95 25.40
C SER A 266 -9.08 16.41 25.86
N PHE A 267 -8.46 17.26 25.05
CA PHE A 267 -8.15 18.66 25.41
C PHE A 267 -8.49 19.60 24.23
N CYS A 268 -9.38 20.56 24.44
CA CYS A 268 -9.62 21.60 23.45
C CYS A 268 -8.38 22.49 23.32
N ILE A 269 -8.05 22.90 22.10
CA ILE A 269 -6.97 23.85 21.84
C ILE A 269 -7.49 25.27 22.08
N ASP A 270 -6.63 26.21 22.51
CA ASP A 270 -7.03 27.61 22.68
C ASP A 270 -7.54 28.21 21.34
N GLY A 271 -8.69 28.89 21.40
CA GLY A 271 -9.40 29.42 20.25
C GLY A 271 -10.05 28.37 19.35
N SER A 272 -10.13 27.11 19.79
CA SER A 272 -10.70 26.03 18.99
C SER A 272 -12.22 26.12 18.86
N LYS A 273 -12.69 25.65 17.70
CA LYS A 273 -14.10 25.35 17.45
C LYS A 273 -14.20 23.85 17.23
N VAL A 274 -14.81 23.16 18.19
CA VAL A 274 -14.89 21.70 18.22
C VAL A 274 -16.34 21.29 18.04
N VAL A 275 -16.58 20.47 17.01
CA VAL A 275 -17.87 19.81 16.82
C VAL A 275 -17.65 18.31 16.89
N MET A 276 -18.35 17.65 17.81
CA MET A 276 -18.35 16.20 17.95
C MET A 276 -19.74 15.68 17.64
N GLU A 277 -19.87 14.75 16.68
CA GLU A 277 -21.14 14.18 16.25
C GLU A 277 -21.14 12.67 16.41
N GLU A 278 -22.14 12.14 17.10
CA GLU A 278 -22.35 10.70 17.35
C GLU A 278 -21.15 9.98 17.97
N CYS A 279 -20.33 10.69 18.73
CA CYS A 279 -19.21 10.11 19.47
C CYS A 279 -19.70 9.25 20.65
N ILE A 280 -18.87 8.30 21.07
CA ILE A 280 -19.19 7.35 22.15
C ILE A 280 -18.09 7.31 23.21
N SER A 281 -18.46 7.04 24.46
CA SER A 281 -17.50 6.53 25.44
C SER A 281 -17.15 5.08 25.11
N ALA A 282 -15.85 4.80 24.96
CA ALA A 282 -15.33 3.44 24.83
C ALA A 282 -14.85 2.87 26.19
N ILE A 283 -15.12 3.56 27.30
CA ILE A 283 -14.77 3.10 28.65
C ILE A 283 -15.97 2.37 29.26
N ALA A 284 -15.77 1.11 29.61
CA ALA A 284 -16.81 0.27 30.20
C ALA A 284 -17.07 0.59 31.69
N GLY A 285 -18.31 0.33 32.14
CA GLY A 285 -18.69 0.46 33.54
C GLY A 285 -18.94 1.90 33.97
N LEU A 286 -18.44 2.27 35.17
CA LEU A 286 -18.61 3.61 35.74
C LEU A 286 -17.51 4.60 35.30
N GLY A 287 -16.47 4.12 34.61
CA GLY A 287 -15.41 4.97 34.08
C GLY A 287 -15.91 5.86 32.95
N ARG A 288 -15.28 7.03 32.78
CA ARG A 288 -15.71 8.04 31.81
C ARG A 288 -14.49 8.68 31.14
N PRO A 289 -14.50 8.90 29.82
CA PRO A 289 -13.55 9.80 29.18
C PRO A 289 -13.82 11.23 29.64
N SER A 290 -12.82 12.10 29.50
CA SER A 290 -12.99 13.51 29.83
C SER A 290 -12.64 14.42 28.66
N ILE A 291 -13.31 15.57 28.59
CA ILE A 291 -12.93 16.69 27.72
C ILE A 291 -12.65 17.90 28.59
N SER A 292 -11.44 18.46 28.44
CA SER A 292 -11.07 19.75 29.01
C SER A 292 -11.32 20.86 28.00
N ALA A 293 -12.01 21.93 28.41
CA ALA A 293 -12.28 23.13 27.60
C ALA A 293 -11.02 23.97 27.32
N VAL A 294 -9.91 23.67 28.00
CA VAL A 294 -8.62 24.39 28.10
C VAL A 294 -8.52 25.15 29.44
N VAL A 295 -7.40 24.98 30.14
CA VAL A 295 -7.19 25.63 31.46
C VAL A 295 -6.97 27.14 31.32
N SER A 296 -6.44 27.57 30.18
CA SER A 296 -6.20 28.97 29.82
C SER A 296 -6.48 29.16 28.34
N GLY A 297 -7.35 30.10 27.99
CA GLY A 297 -7.80 30.30 26.61
C GLY A 297 -9.29 30.04 26.44
N THR A 298 -9.81 30.21 25.23
CA THR A 298 -11.26 30.12 24.96
C THR A 298 -11.58 28.92 24.08
N CYS A 299 -12.69 28.23 24.32
CA CYS A 299 -13.17 27.20 23.38
C CYS A 299 -14.68 27.29 23.09
N GLU A 300 -15.04 26.87 21.88
CA GLU A 300 -16.43 26.57 21.50
C GLU A 300 -16.55 25.06 21.30
N LEU A 301 -17.21 24.36 22.23
CA LEU A 301 -17.36 22.90 22.21
C LEU A 301 -18.83 22.51 22.01
N SER A 302 -19.14 21.91 20.87
CA SER A 302 -20.49 21.42 20.55
C SER A 302 -20.48 19.91 20.37
N ILE A 303 -20.98 19.18 21.37
CA ILE A 303 -21.13 17.72 21.34
C ILE A 303 -22.59 17.39 21.02
N ARG A 304 -22.80 16.58 19.97
CA ARG A 304 -24.10 16.18 19.43
C ARG A 304 -24.22 14.68 19.42
N GLY A 305 -25.21 14.15 20.15
CA GLY A 305 -25.53 12.73 20.14
C GLY A 305 -24.54 11.83 20.89
N GLN A 306 -23.92 12.34 21.97
CA GLN A 306 -22.98 11.56 22.77
C GLN A 306 -23.66 10.36 23.42
N LYS A 307 -23.01 9.19 23.38
CA LYS A 307 -23.48 7.96 24.05
C LYS A 307 -22.51 7.55 25.16
N GLY A 308 -23.06 7.13 26.30
CA GLY A 308 -22.28 6.68 27.46
C GLY A 308 -21.88 7.82 28.41
N GLY A 309 -20.83 7.61 29.21
CA GLY A 309 -20.35 8.58 30.18
C GLY A 309 -19.46 9.65 29.57
N LEU A 310 -19.48 10.88 30.11
CA LEU A 310 -18.56 11.95 29.75
C LEU A 310 -18.32 12.86 30.96
N ASP A 311 -17.07 13.22 31.20
CA ASP A 311 -16.71 14.27 32.16
C ASP A 311 -16.25 15.53 31.42
N VAL A 312 -16.86 16.68 31.74
CA VAL A 312 -16.45 17.99 31.21
C VAL A 312 -15.74 18.75 32.33
N ARG A 313 -14.58 19.31 32.02
CA ARG A 313 -13.74 20.04 32.97
C ARG A 313 -13.18 21.33 32.37
N ASP A 314 -12.72 22.18 33.26
CA ASP A 314 -11.92 23.38 32.96
C ASP A 314 -12.63 24.42 32.08
N CYS A 315 -13.96 24.45 32.06
CA CYS A 315 -14.73 25.56 31.51
C CYS A 315 -14.62 26.75 32.47
N ASN A 316 -13.61 27.60 32.27
CA ASN A 316 -13.18 28.56 33.28
C ASN A 316 -13.02 29.99 32.74
N GLN A 317 -13.18 30.21 31.43
CA GLN A 317 -13.22 31.55 30.84
C GLN A 317 -14.65 32.00 30.57
N ALA A 318 -14.91 33.29 30.73
CA ALA A 318 -16.24 33.88 30.51
C ALA A 318 -16.79 33.68 29.09
N THR A 319 -15.90 33.45 28.12
CA THR A 319 -16.21 33.24 26.71
C THR A 319 -16.25 31.77 26.29
N ASP A 320 -16.05 30.84 27.22
CA ASP A 320 -16.22 29.42 26.91
C ASP A 320 -17.70 29.12 26.65
N GLU A 321 -17.97 28.44 25.54
CA GLU A 321 -19.32 28.03 25.14
C GLU A 321 -19.34 26.52 24.92
N ILE A 322 -19.98 25.79 25.84
CA ILE A 322 -20.06 24.34 25.79
C ILE A 322 -21.53 23.92 25.64
N THR A 323 -21.82 23.12 24.62
CA THR A 323 -23.09 22.40 24.52
C THR A 323 -22.84 20.90 24.50
N VAL A 324 -23.53 20.17 25.36
CA VAL A 324 -23.50 18.70 25.39
C VAL A 324 -24.91 18.17 25.16
N GLU A 325 -25.11 17.51 24.02
CA GLU A 325 -26.35 16.81 23.70
C GLU A 325 -26.13 15.30 23.80
N MET A 326 -26.83 14.71 24.76
CA MET A 326 -26.73 13.29 25.09
C MET A 326 -27.84 12.49 24.41
N LEU A 327 -27.48 11.36 23.81
CA LEU A 327 -28.39 10.20 23.72
C LEU A 327 -28.32 9.48 25.10
N PRO A 328 -28.59 8.16 25.29
CA PRO A 328 -28.54 7.61 26.64
C PRO A 328 -27.11 7.68 27.20
N GLY A 329 -26.97 8.26 28.40
CA GLY A 329 -25.67 8.42 29.03
C GLY A 329 -25.69 9.25 30.32
N SER A 330 -24.51 9.67 30.74
CA SER A 330 -24.34 10.53 31.91
C SER A 330 -23.23 11.54 31.70
N VAL A 331 -23.45 12.78 32.10
CA VAL A 331 -22.45 13.85 32.06
C VAL A 331 -22.09 14.25 33.49
N SER A 332 -20.79 14.36 33.78
CA SER A 332 -20.30 15.05 34.98
C SER A 332 -19.70 16.39 34.63
N LEU A 333 -20.00 17.43 35.40
CA LEU A 333 -19.31 18.70 35.34
C LEU A 333 -18.37 18.81 36.55
N ALA A 334 -17.06 18.93 36.27
CA ALA A 334 -16.04 19.04 37.30
C ALA A 334 -16.12 20.40 38.04
N THR A 335 -15.59 20.46 39.26
CA THR A 335 -15.50 21.71 40.04
C THR A 335 -14.63 22.79 39.38
N SER A 336 -13.78 22.42 38.42
CA SER A 336 -13.00 23.39 37.64
C SER A 336 -13.82 24.17 36.63
N CYS A 337 -15.08 23.78 36.37
CA CYS A 337 -16.03 24.50 35.52
C CYS A 337 -16.58 25.75 36.25
N THR A 338 -15.76 26.80 36.29
CA THR A 338 -15.97 28.02 37.08
C THR A 338 -16.34 29.26 36.26
N GLY A 339 -16.32 29.19 34.94
CA GLY A 339 -16.65 30.29 34.02
C GLY A 339 -17.44 29.81 32.80
N GLY A 340 -17.76 30.75 31.91
CA GLY A 340 -18.41 30.43 30.63
C GLY A 340 -19.86 29.94 30.78
N SER A 341 -20.39 29.43 29.67
CA SER A 341 -21.74 28.89 29.57
C SER A 341 -21.73 27.42 29.18
N ILE A 342 -22.45 26.60 29.95
CA ILE A 342 -22.61 25.17 29.70
C ILE A 342 -24.09 24.88 29.54
N VAL A 343 -24.47 24.30 28.40
CA VAL A 343 -25.81 23.81 28.12
C VAL A 343 -25.76 22.30 27.99
N VAL A 344 -26.47 21.58 28.86
CA VAL A 344 -26.57 20.12 28.77
C VAL A 344 -28.00 19.74 28.45
N ARG A 345 -28.20 18.94 27.40
CA ARG A 345 -29.53 18.54 26.92
C ARG A 345 -29.56 17.07 26.48
N GLY A 346 -30.76 16.55 26.27
CA GLY A 346 -30.96 15.17 25.79
C GLY A 346 -31.46 14.23 26.89
N ILE A 347 -31.13 12.94 26.81
CA ILE A 347 -31.67 11.92 27.74
C ILE A 347 -30.56 11.33 28.61
N GLY A 348 -30.54 11.60 29.91
CA GLY A 348 -29.47 11.06 30.75
C GLY A 348 -29.44 11.54 32.20
N ILE A 349 -28.27 11.39 32.81
CA ILE A 349 -28.01 11.84 34.18
C ILE A 349 -26.97 12.97 34.12
N LEU A 350 -27.32 14.13 34.67
CA LEU A 350 -26.38 15.20 34.94
C LEU A 350 -25.87 15.07 36.38
N THR A 351 -24.57 15.13 36.58
CA THR A 351 -23.96 15.22 37.90
C THR A 351 -23.04 16.43 37.94
N TYR A 352 -23.19 17.25 38.96
CA TYR A 352 -22.33 18.40 39.19
C TYR A 352 -22.26 18.72 40.68
N THR A 353 -21.19 19.38 41.08
CA THR A 353 -21.10 20.06 42.38
C THR A 353 -21.10 21.56 42.11
N THR A 354 -21.41 22.39 43.11
CA THR A 354 -21.51 23.86 43.00
C THR A 354 -20.56 24.44 41.95
N LEU A 355 -21.14 24.93 40.85
CA LEU A 355 -20.42 25.47 39.71
C LEU A 355 -20.30 26.99 39.82
N GLY A 356 -19.24 27.56 39.26
CA GLY A 356 -19.13 29.00 39.01
C GLY A 356 -19.67 29.41 37.62
N SER A 357 -19.78 28.44 36.70
CA SER A 357 -20.27 28.61 35.33
C SER A 357 -21.80 28.79 35.25
N SER A 358 -22.30 29.43 34.18
CA SER A 358 -23.74 29.47 33.93
C SER A 358 -24.21 28.15 33.31
N LEU A 359 -24.88 27.32 34.12
CA LEU A 359 -25.43 26.03 33.70
C LEU A 359 -26.89 26.16 33.29
N THR A 360 -27.22 25.73 32.07
CA THR A 360 -28.60 25.44 31.63
C THR A 360 -28.78 23.92 31.55
N ASP A 361 -29.60 23.38 32.44
CA ASP A 361 -29.94 21.94 32.48
C ASP A 361 -31.25 21.69 31.73
N GLU A 362 -31.14 21.08 30.56
CA GLU A 362 -32.24 20.64 29.70
C GLU A 362 -32.25 19.10 29.56
N ILE A 363 -31.66 18.37 30.51
CA ILE A 363 -31.69 16.91 30.48
C ILE A 363 -33.09 16.40 30.84
N VAL A 364 -33.61 15.52 30.00
CA VAL A 364 -34.72 14.64 30.33
C VAL A 364 -34.15 13.47 31.13
N HIS A 365 -34.34 13.51 32.45
CA HIS A 365 -33.91 12.42 33.31
C HIS A 365 -34.71 11.14 33.03
N PRO A 366 -34.05 9.98 32.91
CA PRO A 366 -34.76 8.71 32.83
C PRO A 366 -35.54 8.51 34.12
N LEU A 367 -36.83 8.18 33.99
CA LEU A 367 -37.73 7.89 35.11
C LEU A 367 -37.06 6.90 36.07
N ASN A 368 -36.62 7.40 37.22
CA ASN A 368 -36.11 6.55 38.28
C ASN A 368 -37.25 6.15 39.24
N ALA A 369 -36.98 5.23 40.17
CA ALA A 369 -38.00 4.78 41.13
C ALA A 369 -38.50 5.89 42.07
N LEU A 370 -37.71 6.95 42.29
CA LEU A 370 -38.12 8.15 43.03
C LEU A 370 -39.03 9.05 42.17
N ASP A 371 -38.82 9.08 40.86
CA ASP A 371 -39.74 9.75 39.94
C ASP A 371 -41.07 9.02 39.91
N LEU A 372 -41.08 7.69 39.98
CA LEU A 372 -42.33 6.94 40.10
C LEU A 372 -43.06 7.23 41.41
N SER A 373 -42.38 7.45 42.54
CA SER A 373 -43.06 7.84 43.78
C SER A 373 -43.52 9.30 43.76
N SER A 374 -42.80 10.20 43.09
CA SER A 374 -43.22 11.60 42.90
C SER A 374 -44.36 11.73 41.88
N ILE A 375 -44.36 10.92 40.80
CA ILE A 375 -45.44 10.80 39.83
C ILE A 375 -46.62 10.11 40.50
N ALA A 376 -46.39 9.04 41.25
CA ALA A 376 -47.45 8.42 42.04
C ALA A 376 -48.02 9.41 43.05
N ALA A 377 -47.22 10.19 43.78
CA ALA A 377 -47.72 11.24 44.65
C ALA A 377 -48.46 12.32 43.85
N ALA A 378 -47.94 12.80 42.72
CA ALA A 378 -48.62 13.80 41.89
C ALA A 378 -49.95 13.28 41.29
N VAL A 379 -50.02 11.99 40.98
CA VAL A 379 -51.21 11.32 40.41
C VAL A 379 -52.20 10.93 41.50
N TRP A 380 -51.75 10.48 42.67
CA TRP A 380 -52.58 9.95 43.76
C TRP A 380 -52.89 10.99 44.86
N ASP A 381 -51.99 11.93 45.18
CA ASP A 381 -52.23 13.11 46.04
C ASP A 381 -52.80 14.30 45.23
N TYR A 382 -53.37 14.03 44.06
CA TYR A 382 -54.11 15.03 43.31
C TYR A 382 -55.29 15.53 44.16
N ALA A 383 -55.19 16.76 44.67
CA ALA A 383 -56.21 17.35 45.53
C ALA A 383 -57.57 17.33 44.82
N LYS A 384 -58.60 16.79 45.50
CA LYS A 384 -59.96 16.68 44.95
C LYS A 384 -60.53 17.99 44.41
N THR A 385 -60.15 19.11 45.02
CA THR A 385 -60.52 20.47 44.58
C THR A 385 -60.01 20.82 43.18
N SER A 386 -58.99 20.12 42.70
CA SER A 386 -58.40 20.29 41.37
C SER A 386 -59.08 19.41 40.32
N ALA A 387 -59.94 18.47 40.70
CA ALA A 387 -60.62 17.52 39.80
C ALA A 387 -61.97 18.05 39.26
N THR A 388 -62.00 19.29 38.80
CA THR A 388 -63.23 19.98 38.37
C THR A 388 -63.45 19.95 36.85
N VAL A 389 -62.51 19.37 36.09
CA VAL A 389 -62.63 19.27 34.63
C VAL A 389 -63.66 18.20 34.28
N ILE A 390 -64.80 18.65 33.73
CA ILE A 390 -65.91 17.81 33.28
C ILE A 390 -65.40 16.81 32.22
N GLY A 391 -65.67 15.52 32.42
CA GLY A 391 -65.27 14.41 31.56
C GLY A 391 -63.90 13.80 31.87
N SER A 392 -63.17 14.30 32.87
CA SER A 392 -61.88 13.74 33.27
C SER A 392 -62.01 12.49 34.15
N MET A 393 -60.97 11.63 34.17
CA MET A 393 -60.89 10.51 35.11
C MET A 393 -60.89 10.99 36.58
N GLY A 394 -60.33 12.17 36.86
CA GLY A 394 -60.36 12.78 38.19
C GLY A 394 -61.79 13.08 38.66
N GLU A 395 -62.64 13.62 37.79
CA GLU A 395 -64.07 13.83 38.08
C GLU A 395 -64.79 12.49 38.32
N PHE A 396 -64.55 11.49 37.47
CA PHE A 396 -65.16 10.16 37.61
C PHE A 396 -64.81 9.50 38.95
N VAL A 397 -63.51 9.46 39.29
CA VAL A 397 -63.03 8.90 40.56
C VAL A 397 -63.59 9.68 41.74
N GLY A 398 -63.54 11.02 41.71
CA GLY A 398 -64.07 11.88 42.75
C GLY A 398 -65.57 11.67 43.01
N ASN A 399 -66.36 11.50 41.95
CA ASN A 399 -67.81 11.29 42.04
C ASN A 399 -68.18 9.84 42.42
N LYS A 400 -67.43 8.84 41.94
CA LYS A 400 -67.74 7.42 42.18
C LYS A 400 -67.25 6.91 43.53
N LEU A 401 -66.08 7.33 44.01
CA LEU A 401 -65.63 6.97 45.38
C LEU A 401 -66.58 7.50 46.44
N LEU A 402 -67.11 8.73 46.28
CA LEU A 402 -68.15 9.29 47.15
C LEU A 402 -69.41 8.43 47.19
N THR A 403 -69.73 7.75 46.09
CA THR A 403 -70.90 6.88 46.00
C THR A 403 -70.67 5.57 46.78
N VAL A 404 -69.47 4.99 46.69
CA VAL A 404 -69.09 3.77 47.43
C VAL A 404 -68.96 4.04 48.93
N GLN A 405 -68.39 5.18 49.33
CA GLN A 405 -68.22 5.57 50.73
C GLN A 405 -69.59 5.77 51.41
N LYS A 406 -70.56 6.39 50.71
CA LYS A 406 -71.96 6.47 51.15
C LYS A 406 -72.62 5.09 51.25
N TYR A 407 -72.31 4.19 50.32
CA TYR A 407 -72.91 2.85 50.29
C TYR A 407 -72.38 1.94 51.41
N LEU A 408 -71.11 2.10 51.82
CA LEU A 408 -70.49 1.34 52.90
C LEU A 408 -70.78 1.90 54.31
N GLY A 409 -71.49 3.03 54.43
CA GLY A 409 -71.88 3.60 55.72
C GLY A 409 -70.71 4.11 56.57
N LEU A 410 -69.53 4.28 55.97
CA LEU A 410 -68.35 4.86 56.63
C LEU A 410 -68.61 6.36 56.81
N LYS A 411 -68.88 6.77 58.06
CA LYS A 411 -69.03 8.17 58.45
C LYS A 411 -67.69 8.87 58.62
#